data_AF-A0A511Z853-F1
#
_entry.id   AF-A0A511Z853-F1
#
_cell.length_a   1.000
_cell.length_b   1.000
_cell.length_c   1.000
_cell.angle_alpha   90.00
_cell.angle_beta   90.00
_cell.angle_gamma   90.00
#
_symmetry.space_group_name_H-M   'P 1'
#
loop_
_entity.id
_entity.type
_entity.pdbx_description
1 polymer ?
#
loop_
_entity_poly.entity_id
_entity_poly.type
_entity_poly.pdbx_seq_one_letter_code
_entity_poly.pdbx_strand_id
1 'polypeptide(L)'
;MNVGQLLRATRKNAGLTQEEMSPLVNISRSTISKVERNEMTLATEDFIRWLQVIQIKMSNTTSLEAGLAFINGVDISLLVDMLTKAVGGFISYLLGGI
;
A
#
# COMPACT_ATOMS: atom_id res chain seq x y z
N MET A 1 -15.36 -20.54 1.56
CA MET A 1 -14.88 -19.20 2.00
C MET A 1 -15.74 -18.16 1.30
N ASN A 2 -16.34 -17.20 2.02
CA ASN A 2 -17.26 -16.22 1.43
C ASN A 2 -16.46 -14.97 0.98
N VAL A 3 -16.11 -14.92 -0.31
CA VAL A 3 -15.22 -13.89 -0.88
C VAL A 3 -15.81 -12.48 -0.76
N GLY A 4 -17.12 -12.32 -0.94
CA GLY A 4 -17.80 -11.03 -0.79
C GLY A 4 -17.71 -10.47 0.64
N GLN A 5 -17.86 -11.32 1.65
CA GLN A 5 -17.68 -10.93 3.05
C GLN A 5 -16.23 -10.53 3.35
N LEU A 6 -15.24 -11.23 2.77
CA LEU A 6 -13.82 -10.86 2.90
C LEU A 6 -13.56 -9.47 2.31
N LEU A 7 -14.04 -9.21 1.09
CA LEU A 7 -13.91 -7.91 0.43
C LEU A 7 -14.56 -6.78 1.25
N ARG A 8 -15.76 -7.03 1.80
CA ARG A 8 -16.43 -6.09 2.68
C ARG A 8 -15.62 -5.79 3.94
N ALA A 9 -15.03 -6.82 4.55
CA ALA A 9 -14.21 -6.68 5.75
C ALA A 9 -12.95 -5.86 5.46
N THR A 10 -12.21 -6.16 4.39
CA THR A 10 -10.99 -5.42 4.04
C THR A 10 -11.25 -3.95 3.76
N ARG A 11 -12.31 -3.63 2.99
CA ARG A 11 -12.69 -2.23 2.74
C ARG A 11 -13.04 -1.48 4.01
N LYS A 12 -13.82 -2.09 4.91
CA LYS A 12 -14.16 -1.49 6.20
C LYS A 12 -12.93 -1.30 7.08
N ASN A 13 -12.00 -2.25 7.10
CA ASN A 13 -10.74 -2.14 7.87
C ASN A 13 -9.85 -1.01 7.33
N ALA A 14 -9.89 -0.74 6.03
CA ALA A 14 -9.27 0.43 5.40
C ALA A 14 -10.02 1.75 5.65
N GLY A 15 -11.11 1.75 6.44
CA GLY A 15 -11.88 2.94 6.78
C GLY A 15 -12.72 3.51 5.64
N LEU A 16 -12.94 2.75 4.56
CA LEU A 16 -13.64 3.24 3.37
C LEU A 16 -15.11 2.83 3.36
N THR A 17 -15.98 3.73 2.90
CA THR A 17 -17.35 3.43 2.45
C THR A 17 -17.35 2.81 1.04
N GLN A 18 -18.48 2.28 0.59
CA GLN A 18 -18.59 1.77 -0.79
C GLN A 18 -18.53 2.90 -1.83
N GLU A 19 -19.03 4.09 -1.48
CA GLU A 19 -18.97 5.30 -2.30
C GLU A 19 -17.53 5.79 -2.47
N GLU A 20 -16.72 5.77 -1.42
CA GLU A 20 -15.30 6.15 -1.48
C GLU A 20 -14.44 5.10 -2.20
N MET A 21 -14.78 3.82 -2.06
CA MET A 21 -14.06 2.73 -2.75
C MET A 21 -14.32 2.75 -4.26
N SER A 22 -15.54 3.12 -4.68
CA SER A 22 -15.98 3.12 -6.09
C SER A 22 -15.01 3.80 -7.06
N PRO A 23 -14.61 5.07 -6.87
CA PRO A 23 -13.66 5.72 -7.77
C PRO A 23 -12.24 5.14 -7.67
N LEU A 24 -11.83 4.60 -6.52
CA LEU A 24 -10.48 4.05 -6.31
C LEU A 24 -10.27 2.74 -7.07
N VAL A 25 -11.32 1.93 -7.18
CA VAL A 25 -11.29 0.70 -7.97
C VAL A 25 -11.93 0.83 -9.36
N ASN A 26 -12.41 2.01 -9.76
CA ASN A 26 -13.14 2.22 -11.01
C ASN A 26 -14.32 1.25 -11.21
N ILE A 27 -15.11 1.01 -10.16
CA ILE A 27 -16.27 0.11 -10.16
C ILE A 27 -17.44 0.85 -9.53
N SER A 28 -18.64 0.74 -10.09
CA SER A 28 -19.82 1.39 -9.52
C SER A 28 -20.08 0.92 -8.07
N ARG A 29 -20.56 1.83 -7.21
CA ARG A 29 -20.96 1.48 -5.83
C ARG A 29 -22.01 0.35 -5.79
N SER A 30 -22.94 0.30 -6.75
CA SER A 30 -23.90 -0.80 -6.86
C SER A 30 -23.23 -2.14 -7.16
N THR A 31 -22.20 -2.16 -8.01
CA THR A 31 -21.41 -3.36 -8.30
C THR A 31 -20.66 -3.81 -7.06
N ILE A 32 -20.01 -2.88 -6.34
CA ILE A 32 -19.36 -3.17 -5.05
C ILE A 32 -20.35 -3.82 -4.07
N SER A 33 -21.58 -3.28 -3.96
CA SER A 33 -22.60 -3.87 -3.09
C SER A 33 -22.99 -5.29 -3.48
N LYS A 34 -23.11 -5.59 -4.79
CA LYS A 34 -23.41 -6.94 -5.27
C LYS A 34 -22.26 -7.91 -4.98
N VAL A 35 -21.04 -7.48 -5.24
CA VAL A 35 -19.82 -8.25 -4.95
C VAL A 35 -19.72 -8.58 -3.46
N GLU A 36 -19.93 -7.61 -2.58
CA GLU A 36 -19.88 -7.82 -1.13
C GLU A 36 -20.98 -8.73 -0.58
N ARG A 37 -22.11 -8.82 -1.28
CA ARG A 37 -23.21 -9.76 -0.98
C ARG A 37 -23.04 -11.12 -1.67
N ASN A 38 -21.97 -11.34 -2.43
CA ASN A 38 -21.74 -12.53 -3.27
C ASN A 38 -22.80 -12.72 -4.37
N GLU A 39 -23.46 -11.64 -4.79
CA GLU A 39 -24.38 -11.64 -5.93
C GLU A 39 -23.64 -11.45 -7.26
N MET A 40 -22.34 -11.13 -7.20
CA MET A 40 -21.47 -10.93 -8.36
C MET A 40 -20.04 -11.30 -8.02
N THR A 41 -19.35 -11.97 -8.94
CA THR A 41 -17.91 -12.22 -8.84
C THR A 41 -17.13 -11.00 -9.28
N LEU A 42 -16.07 -10.66 -8.54
CA LEU A 42 -15.15 -9.59 -8.92
C LEU A 42 -14.16 -10.13 -9.97
N ALA A 43 -13.95 -9.40 -11.07
CA ALA A 43 -12.94 -9.75 -12.05
C ALA A 43 -11.53 -9.71 -11.41
N THR A 44 -10.60 -10.49 -11.95
CA THR A 44 -9.25 -10.62 -11.38
C THR A 44 -8.51 -9.27 -11.37
N GLU A 45 -8.64 -8.48 -12.44
CA GLU A 45 -8.01 -7.17 -12.58
C GLU A 45 -8.54 -6.18 -11.53
N ASP A 46 -9.85 -6.22 -11.31
CA ASP A 46 -10.53 -5.41 -10.30
C ASP A 46 -10.20 -5.85 -8.87
N PHE A 47 -10.00 -7.16 -8.68
CA PHE A 47 -9.52 -7.71 -7.41
C PHE A 47 -8.09 -7.25 -7.10
N ILE A 48 -7.18 -7.26 -8.07
CA ILE A 48 -5.83 -6.72 -7.92
C ILE A 48 -5.87 -5.25 -7.53
N ARG A 49 -6.70 -4.44 -8.22
CA ARG A 49 -6.87 -3.02 -7.91
C ARG A 49 -7.45 -2.81 -6.51
N TRP A 50 -8.40 -3.65 -6.10
CA TRP A 50 -8.94 -3.64 -4.73
C TRP A 50 -7.84 -3.84 -3.70
N LEU A 51 -6.98 -4.85 -3.87
CA LEU A 51 -5.87 -5.12 -2.94
C LEU A 51 -4.87 -3.96 -2.87
N GLN A 52 -4.54 -3.32 -3.99
CA GLN A 52 -3.65 -2.15 -4.02
C GLN A 52 -4.22 -0.98 -3.21
N VAL A 53 -5.52 -0.70 -3.34
CA VAL A 53 -6.20 0.34 -2.56
C VAL A 53 -6.17 0.03 -1.07
N ILE A 54 -6.46 -1.22 -0.70
CA ILE A 54 -6.41 -1.68 0.69
C ILE A 54 -4.99 -1.55 1.27
N GLN A 55 -3.97 -1.92 0.51
CA GLN A 55 -2.58 -1.76 0.93
C GLN A 55 -2.26 -0.29 1.23
N ILE A 56 -2.54 0.63 0.29
CA ILE A 56 -2.26 2.06 0.45
C ILE A 56 -2.98 2.66 1.67
N LYS A 57 -4.22 2.22 1.95
CA LYS A 57 -5.04 2.77 3.04
C LYS A 57 -4.74 2.18 4.41
N MET A 58 -4.29 0.92 4.48
CA MET A 58 -3.91 0.27 5.73
C MET A 58 -2.42 0.43 6.06
N SER A 59 -1.61 0.89 5.10
CA SER A 59 -0.22 1.31 5.29
C SER A 59 -0.13 2.58 6.15
N ASN A 60 -0.30 2.41 7.46
CA ASN A 60 0.12 3.35 8.50
C ASN A 60 1.41 2.83 9.18
N THR A 61 2.40 2.32 8.43
CA THR A 61 3.54 1.62 9.04
C THR A 61 4.88 2.33 8.78
N THR A 62 5.24 3.17 9.75
CA THR A 62 6.54 3.15 10.46
C THR A 62 7.63 2.29 9.81
N SER A 63 8.65 2.93 9.21
CA SER A 63 10.02 2.44 8.89
C SER A 63 10.25 1.08 8.20
N LEU A 64 9.28 0.17 8.18
CA LEU A 64 9.34 -1.17 7.62
C LEU A 64 8.89 -1.17 6.15
N GLU A 65 8.05 -0.21 5.75
CA GLU A 65 7.68 0.03 4.35
C GLU A 65 8.83 0.57 3.50
N ALA A 66 9.82 1.22 4.12
CA ALA A 66 11.11 1.48 3.47
C ALA A 66 11.77 0.17 3.01
N GLY A 67 11.72 -0.87 3.85
CA GLY A 67 12.22 -2.20 3.55
C GLY A 67 11.48 -2.90 2.41
N LEU A 68 10.17 -2.65 2.24
CA LEU A 68 9.40 -3.18 1.11
C LEU A 68 9.61 -2.36 -0.18
N ALA A 69 9.86 -1.06 -0.08
CA ALA A 69 10.27 -0.22 -1.22
C ALA A 69 11.67 -0.59 -1.74
N PHE A 70 12.58 -1.03 -0.85
CA PHE A 70 13.87 -1.65 -1.22
C PHE A 70 13.71 -2.90 -2.09
N ILE A 71 12.70 -3.74 -1.80
CA ILE A 71 12.45 -4.99 -2.52
C ILE A 71 11.84 -4.71 -3.91
N ASN A 72 11.07 -3.63 -4.06
CA ASN A 72 10.34 -3.30 -5.29
C ASN A 72 11.06 -2.31 -6.23
N GLY A 73 12.38 -2.12 -6.10
CA GLY A 73 13.18 -1.50 -7.17
C GLY A 73 13.62 -0.05 -6.93
N VAL A 74 13.77 0.39 -5.69
CA VAL A 74 14.76 1.45 -5.44
C VAL A 74 16.14 0.80 -5.55
N ASP A 75 16.96 1.27 -6.50
CA ASP A 75 18.33 0.79 -6.70
C ASP A 75 19.06 0.81 -5.35
N ILE A 76 19.47 -0.37 -4.87
CA ILE A 76 20.15 -0.55 -3.59
C ILE A 76 21.39 0.35 -3.48
N SER A 77 21.98 0.70 -4.62
CA SER A 77 23.13 1.60 -4.75
C SER A 77 22.81 3.02 -4.26
N LEU A 78 21.60 3.54 -4.52
CA LEU A 78 21.17 4.87 -4.05
C LEU A 78 21.04 4.91 -2.52
N LEU A 79 20.58 3.81 -1.92
CA LEU A 79 20.39 3.73 -0.48
C LEU A 79 21.71 3.52 0.26
N VAL A 80 22.61 2.72 -0.31
CA VAL A 80 23.99 2.59 0.18
C VAL A 80 24.73 3.92 0.07
N ASP A 81 24.56 4.68 -1.01
CA ASP A 81 25.17 6.01 -1.18
C ASP A 81 24.63 7.02 -0.16
N MET A 82 23.32 7.04 0.08
CA MET A 82 22.70 7.91 1.09
C MET A 82 23.18 7.58 2.51
N LEU A 83 23.26 6.29 2.86
CA LEU A 83 23.77 5.84 4.16
C LEU A 83 25.27 6.16 4.31
N THR A 84 26.06 5.92 3.27
CA THR A 84 27.50 6.19 3.28
C THR A 84 27.79 7.67 3.43
N LYS A 85 27.02 8.54 2.76
CA LYS A 85 27.14 10.01 2.92
C LYS A 85 26.69 10.48 4.29
N ALA A 86 25.63 9.92 4.85
CA ALA A 86 25.16 10.26 6.19
C ALA A 86 26.19 9.85 7.27
N VAL A 87 26.74 8.64 7.18
CA VAL A 87 27.78 8.15 8.10
C VAL A 87 29.08 8.92 7.90
N GLY A 88 29.50 9.16 6.66
CA GLY A 88 30.70 9.94 6.33
C GLY A 88 30.61 11.39 6.81
N GLY A 89 29.46 12.04 6.65
CA GLY A 89 29.21 13.38 7.16
C GLY A 89 29.22 13.43 8.69
N PHE A 90 28.64 12.43 9.35
CA PHE A 90 28.67 12.31 10.81
C PHE A 90 30.09 12.10 11.36
N ILE A 91 30.88 11.23 10.71
CA ILE A 91 32.30 11.02 11.06
C ILE A 91 33.11 12.29 10.81
N SER A 92 32.93 12.96 9.67
CA SER A 92 33.60 14.22 9.37
C SER A 92 33.31 15.29 10.43
N TYR A 93 32.04 15.42 10.82
CA TYR A 93 31.60 16.34 11.86
C TYR A 93 32.27 16.05 13.22
N LEU A 94 32.35 14.78 13.62
CA LEU A 94 33.03 14.37 14.85
C LEU A 94 34.56 14.57 14.81
N LEU A 95 35.16 14.51 13.62
CA LEU A 95 36.60 14.73 13.42
C LEU A 95 36.97 16.21 13.16
N GLY A 96 36.01 17.13 13.27
CA GLY A 96 36.22 18.58 13.12
C GLY A 96 36.36 19.05 11.67
N GLY A 97 35.95 18.25 10.70
CA GLY A 97 35.82 18.66 9.31
C GLY A 97 34.54 19.48 9.12
N ILE A 98 34.72 20.79 8.88
CA ILE A 98 33.76 21.88 8.61
C ILE A 98 32.27 21.56 8.89
#